data_AF-A0A8J4K7Y4-F1
#
_entry.id   AF-A0A8J4K7Y4-F1
#
_cell.length_a   1.000
_cell.length_b   1.000
_cell.length_c   1.000
_cell.angle_alpha   90.00
_cell.angle_beta   90.00
_cell.angle_gamma   90.00
#
_symmetry.space_group_name_H-M   'P 1'
#
loop_
_entity.id
_entity.type
_entity.pdbx_description
1 polymer ?
#
loop_
_entity_poly.entity_id
_entity_poly.type
_entity_poly.pdbx_seq_one_letter_code
_entity_poly.pdbx_strand_id
1 'polypeptide(L)'
;MDDFRSICLLSLAMLVACYVAGIIPLAVNFSEERLKLVTVLGAGLLCGTALAVIVPEGVHALYEDILEGKHHPASEMQHVIESEKVAEIPVVHEYGHDHSRLHAYIGVSLVLGFVFMLLVDQIGSSHVHSTDDPEAARSGNSKITTTLGLVVHAAADGVALGAAASTSQTSVQLIVFVAIMLHKAPAAFGLVSFLMHAGLERNRIRKHLLVFALAAPVMSMVTYLGLSKSSKEALSEVNATGVAMLFSAGTFLYVATVHVLPEVGGIAHSHKPESTGGKGLSRLEVAALVLGCLIPLVLSIGHHH
;
A
#
# COMPACT_ATOMS: atom_id res chain seq x y z
N MET A 1 -8.07 20.81 18.89
CA MET A 1 -6.61 21.05 18.67
C MET A 1 -5.79 19.77 18.83
N ASP A 2 -6.37 18.69 19.38
CA ASP A 2 -5.67 17.44 19.62
C ASP A 2 -5.53 16.57 18.36
N ASP A 3 -6.52 16.54 17.46
CA ASP A 3 -6.46 15.72 16.25
C ASP A 3 -5.41 16.20 15.25
N PHE A 4 -5.31 17.51 15.02
CA PHE A 4 -4.28 18.10 14.16
C PHE A 4 -2.87 17.83 14.73
N ARG A 5 -2.71 17.88 16.05
CA ARG A 5 -1.44 17.53 16.71
C ARG A 5 -1.12 16.05 16.58
N SER A 6 -2.12 15.19 16.76
CA SER A 6 -2.01 13.74 16.59
C SER A 6 -1.53 13.39 15.17
N ILE A 7 -2.21 13.87 14.13
CA ILE A 7 -1.81 13.59 12.74
C ILE A 7 -0.44 14.18 12.39
N CYS A 8 -0.08 15.35 12.92
CA CYS A 8 1.28 15.88 12.78
C CYS A 8 2.33 14.93 13.37
N LEU A 9 2.09 14.44 14.59
CA LEU A 9 3.02 13.52 15.28
C LEU A 9 3.11 12.17 14.57
N LEU A 10 1.98 11.59 14.17
CA LEU A 10 1.95 10.34 13.41
C LEU A 10 2.64 10.49 12.05
N SER A 11 2.40 11.59 11.34
CA SER A 11 3.08 11.90 10.07
C SER A 11 4.60 12.02 10.24
N LEU A 12 5.06 12.67 11.31
CA LEU A 12 6.49 12.78 11.61
C LEU A 12 7.09 11.43 11.99
N ALA A 13 6.42 10.66 12.85
CA ALA A 13 6.86 9.33 13.24
C ALA A 13 6.97 8.41 12.01
N MET A 14 5.99 8.47 11.11
CA MET A 14 5.99 7.72 9.86
C MET A 14 7.15 8.08 8.95
N LEU A 15 7.41 9.38 8.77
CA LEU A 15 8.53 9.89 7.99
C LEU A 15 9.86 9.34 8.52
N VAL A 16 10.10 9.50 9.83
CA VAL A 16 11.35 9.11 10.47
C VAL A 16 11.54 7.60 10.42
N ALA A 17 10.53 6.82 10.82
CA ALA A 17 10.63 5.37 10.85
C ALA A 17 10.83 4.77 9.44
N CYS A 18 10.08 5.26 8.45
CA CYS A 18 10.24 4.86 7.05
C CYS A 18 11.64 5.18 6.52
N TYR A 19 12.13 6.40 6.78
CA TYR A 19 13.45 6.81 6.32
C TYR A 19 14.56 6.00 6.99
N VAL A 20 14.50 5.81 8.31
CA VAL A 20 15.48 5.01 9.06
C VAL A 20 15.50 3.56 8.56
N ALA A 21 14.33 2.93 8.38
CA ALA A 21 14.24 1.57 7.85
C ALA A 21 14.86 1.45 6.46
N GLY A 22 14.60 2.41 5.58
CA GLY A 22 15.19 2.45 4.23
C GLY A 22 16.69 2.75 4.21
N ILE A 23 17.26 3.37 5.24
CA ILE A 23 18.72 3.58 5.31
C ILE A 23 19.47 2.29 5.70
N ILE A 24 18.81 1.30 6.32
CA ILE A 24 19.44 0.07 6.79
C ILE A 24 20.21 -0.66 5.66
N PRO A 25 19.63 -0.96 4.48
CA PRO A 25 20.39 -1.59 3.40
C PRO A 25 21.56 -0.74 2.89
N LEU A 26 21.43 0.59 2.90
CA LEU A 26 22.50 1.50 2.46
C LEU A 26 23.67 1.56 3.44
N ALA A 27 23.44 1.34 4.73
CA ALA A 27 24.47 1.39 5.75
C ALA A 27 25.39 0.15 5.72
N VAL A 28 24.93 -0.95 5.12
CA VAL A 28 25.66 -2.22 5.05
C VAL A 28 26.39 -2.34 3.70
N ASN A 29 27.63 -2.81 3.72
CA ASN A 29 28.39 -3.10 2.50
C ASN A 29 28.15 -4.56 2.07
N PHE A 30 27.46 -4.76 0.95
CA PHE A 30 27.17 -6.08 0.39
C PHE A 30 28.11 -6.40 -0.78
N SER A 31 28.49 -7.67 -0.92
CA SER A 31 29.02 -8.21 -2.18
C SER A 31 27.88 -8.36 -3.20
N GLU A 32 28.18 -8.51 -4.49
CA GLU A 32 27.16 -8.66 -5.54
C GLU A 32 26.20 -9.83 -5.27
N GLU A 33 26.72 -10.99 -4.86
CA GLU A 33 25.91 -12.16 -4.52
C GLU A 33 24.96 -11.91 -3.34
N ARG A 34 25.47 -11.24 -2.29
CA ARG A 34 24.66 -10.88 -1.11
C ARG A 34 23.62 -9.82 -1.45
N LEU A 35 23.98 -8.85 -2.29
CA LEU A 35 23.07 -7.80 -2.74
C LEU A 35 21.93 -8.41 -3.57
N LYS A 36 22.23 -9.39 -4.42
CA LYS A 36 21.22 -10.15 -5.16
C LYS A 36 20.26 -10.85 -4.19
N LEU A 37 20.76 -11.60 -3.20
CA LEU A 37 19.92 -12.25 -2.19
C LEU A 37 19.07 -11.26 -1.38
N VAL A 38 19.64 -10.14 -0.97
CA VAL A 38 18.93 -9.08 -0.23
C VAL A 38 17.84 -8.44 -1.09
N THR A 39 18.06 -8.32 -2.40
CA THR A 39 17.06 -7.82 -3.34
C THR A 39 15.95 -8.82 -3.57
N VAL A 40 16.26 -10.12 -3.67
CA VAL A 40 15.26 -11.19 -3.74
C VAL A 40 14.41 -11.24 -2.47
N LEU A 41 15.07 -11.15 -1.31
CA LEU A 41 14.39 -11.02 -0.02
C LEU A 41 13.49 -9.77 -0.01
N GLY A 42 13.99 -8.64 -0.49
CA GLY A 42 13.25 -7.39 -0.66
C GLY A 42 11.99 -7.57 -1.52
N ALA A 43 12.11 -8.24 -2.67
CA ALA A 43 10.97 -8.56 -3.54
C ALA A 43 9.91 -9.39 -2.82
N GLY A 44 10.35 -10.39 -2.05
CA GLY A 44 9.48 -11.21 -1.21
C GLY A 44 8.80 -10.37 -0.12
N LEU A 45 9.55 -9.48 0.54
CA LEU A 45 9.01 -8.56 1.54
C LEU A 45 7.90 -7.69 0.93
N LEU A 46 8.08 -7.12 -0.27
CA LEU A 46 7.03 -6.32 -0.92
C LEU A 46 5.76 -7.15 -1.18
N CYS A 47 5.92 -8.35 -1.74
CA CYS A 47 4.79 -9.24 -2.04
C CYS A 47 4.06 -9.72 -0.78
N GLY A 48 4.80 -10.23 0.21
CA GLY A 48 4.26 -10.69 1.48
C GLY A 48 3.57 -9.57 2.25
N THR A 49 4.14 -8.38 2.22
CA THR A 49 3.57 -7.19 2.87
C THR A 49 2.22 -6.81 2.24
N ALA A 50 2.12 -6.78 0.91
CA ALA A 50 0.86 -6.51 0.22
C ALA A 50 -0.24 -7.48 0.68
N LEU A 51 0.07 -8.79 0.66
CA LEU A 51 -0.91 -9.85 0.89
C LEU A 51 -1.24 -10.11 2.36
N ALA A 52 -0.27 -9.95 3.26
CA ALA A 52 -0.40 -10.31 4.67
C ALA A 52 -0.59 -9.11 5.61
N VAL A 53 -0.39 -7.86 5.15
CA VAL A 53 -0.46 -6.65 6.00
C VAL A 53 -1.28 -5.51 5.39
N ILE A 54 -1.46 -5.43 4.06
CA ILE A 54 -2.24 -4.32 3.48
C ILE A 54 -3.65 -4.79 3.11
N VAL A 55 -3.75 -5.94 2.45
CA VAL A 55 -5.05 -6.52 2.10
C VAL A 55 -5.89 -6.84 3.35
N PRO A 56 -5.40 -7.59 4.36
CA PRO A 56 -6.23 -7.97 5.50
C PRO A 56 -6.72 -6.75 6.29
N GLU A 57 -5.85 -5.77 6.50
CA GLU A 57 -6.12 -4.54 7.24
C GLU A 57 -7.06 -3.61 6.46
N GLY A 58 -6.88 -3.52 5.13
CA GLY A 58 -7.82 -2.83 4.26
C GLY A 58 -9.22 -3.45 4.27
N VAL A 59 -9.29 -4.78 4.31
CA VAL A 59 -10.55 -5.51 4.50
C VAL A 59 -11.12 -5.20 5.88
N HIS A 60 -10.32 -5.28 6.95
CA HIS A 60 -10.78 -5.04 8.31
C HIS A 60 -11.40 -3.64 8.47
N ALA A 61 -10.73 -2.59 8.00
CA ALA A 61 -11.25 -1.23 8.04
C ALA A 61 -12.53 -1.07 7.19
N LEU A 62 -12.65 -1.80 6.08
CA LEU A 62 -13.88 -1.82 5.27
C LEU A 62 -15.07 -2.45 6.03
N TYR A 63 -14.80 -3.47 6.86
CA TYR A 63 -15.82 -4.13 7.67
C TYR A 63 -16.20 -3.31 8.92
N GLU A 64 -15.23 -2.67 9.59
CA GLU A 64 -15.49 -1.86 10.78
C GLU A 64 -16.39 -0.64 10.47
N ASP A 65 -16.10 0.12 9.41
CA ASP A 65 -16.90 1.29 9.01
C ASP A 65 -18.39 0.92 8.79
N ILE A 66 -18.69 -0.29 8.31
CA ILE A 66 -20.06 -0.76 8.04
C ILE A 66 -20.76 -1.27 9.30
N LEU A 67 -20.03 -1.95 10.19
CA LEU A 67 -20.59 -2.41 11.47
C LEU A 67 -20.92 -1.23 12.40
N GLU A 68 -20.14 -0.17 12.33
CA GLU A 68 -20.40 1.08 13.07
C GLU A 68 -21.55 1.88 12.44
N GLY A 69 -21.64 1.94 11.11
CA GLY A 69 -22.78 2.54 10.40
C GLY A 69 -24.14 1.89 10.72
N LYS A 70 -24.16 0.59 11.09
CA LYS A 70 -25.38 -0.13 11.49
C LYS A 70 -25.87 0.14 12.92
N HIS A 71 -25.07 0.77 13.78
CA HIS A 71 -25.52 1.15 15.14
C HIS A 71 -26.24 2.50 15.20
N HIS A 72 -26.38 3.20 14.06
CA HIS A 72 -27.15 4.45 13.95
C HIS A 72 -28.35 4.38 12.95
N PRO A 73 -29.31 3.46 13.14
CA PRO A 73 -30.67 3.72 12.66
C PRO A 73 -31.74 3.46 13.75
N ALA A 74 -31.58 4.02 14.95
CA ALA A 74 -32.61 3.89 15.99
C ALA A 74 -32.68 5.05 17.01
N SER A 75 -32.40 6.30 16.61
CA SER A 75 -32.66 7.45 17.50
C SER A 75 -33.13 8.71 16.78
N GLU A 76 -33.92 8.57 15.72
CA GLU A 76 -34.79 9.66 15.23
C GLU A 76 -36.16 9.10 14.84
N MET A 77 -36.95 8.68 15.84
CA MET A 77 -38.42 8.76 15.77
C MET A 77 -39.02 8.49 17.16
N GLN A 78 -38.81 9.41 18.11
CA GLN A 78 -39.58 9.43 19.36
C GLN A 78 -40.29 10.77 19.52
N HIS A 79 -41.14 11.13 18.56
CA HIS A 79 -42.32 11.97 18.84
C HIS A 79 -43.30 11.91 17.67
N VAL A 80 -44.39 11.13 17.80
CA VAL A 80 -45.79 11.54 17.68
C VAL A 80 -46.66 10.28 17.86
N ILE A 81 -47.71 10.44 18.65
CA ILE A 81 -48.59 9.42 19.25
C ILE A 81 -49.69 8.93 18.28
N GLU A 82 -50.15 7.69 18.52
CA GLU A 82 -51.44 7.04 18.15
C GLU A 82 -51.71 6.58 16.70
N SER A 83 -51.77 5.26 16.47
CA SER A 83 -53.05 4.50 16.40
C SER A 83 -52.88 3.05 15.87
N GLU A 84 -53.27 2.08 16.72
CA GLU A 84 -53.97 0.81 16.48
C GLU A 84 -53.58 -0.23 15.36
N LYS A 85 -53.28 -1.45 15.85
CA LYS A 85 -53.52 -2.84 15.33
C LYS A 85 -52.58 -3.55 14.34
N VAL A 86 -51.79 -4.48 14.94
CA VAL A 86 -51.53 -5.90 14.61
C VAL A 86 -51.55 -6.34 13.14
N ALA A 87 -50.36 -6.66 12.62
CA ALA A 87 -50.10 -7.86 11.81
C ALA A 87 -48.62 -8.26 11.95
N GLU A 88 -48.35 -9.42 12.55
CA GLU A 88 -47.02 -10.06 12.56
C GLU A 88 -46.59 -10.35 11.11
N ILE A 89 -45.46 -9.79 10.69
CA ILE A 89 -44.74 -10.19 9.47
C ILE A 89 -43.36 -10.68 9.92
N PRO A 90 -42.92 -11.89 9.52
CA PRO A 90 -41.67 -12.45 10.00
C PRO A 90 -40.50 -11.62 9.47
N VAL A 91 -39.63 -11.17 10.37
CA VAL A 91 -38.35 -10.54 10.04
C VAL A 91 -37.46 -11.60 9.40
N VAL A 92 -37.49 -11.69 8.07
CA VAL A 92 -36.53 -12.50 7.31
C VAL A 92 -35.20 -11.76 7.36
N HIS A 93 -34.22 -12.36 8.03
CA HIS A 93 -32.83 -11.91 8.10
C HIS A 93 -32.27 -11.53 6.72
N GLU A 94 -32.11 -10.24 6.46
CA GLU A 94 -31.46 -9.67 5.27
C GLU A 94 -29.92 -9.60 5.45
N TYR A 95 -29.29 -10.70 5.90
CA TYR A 95 -27.84 -10.75 6.12
C TYR A 95 -27.04 -11.16 4.87
N GLY A 96 -27.69 -11.68 3.82
CA GLY A 96 -26.99 -12.23 2.64
C GLY A 96 -26.51 -11.19 1.62
N HIS A 97 -27.16 -10.02 1.53
CA HIS A 97 -26.88 -9.05 0.46
C HIS A 97 -25.69 -8.10 0.75
N ASP A 98 -25.42 -7.78 2.01
CA ASP A 98 -24.32 -6.87 2.38
C ASP A 98 -22.93 -7.49 2.23
N HIS A 99 -22.76 -8.76 2.60
CA HIS A 99 -21.47 -9.45 2.46
C HIS A 99 -21.03 -9.56 0.98
N SER A 100 -21.98 -9.80 0.07
CA SER A 100 -21.71 -9.85 -1.37
C SER A 100 -21.20 -8.51 -1.91
N ARG A 101 -21.78 -7.39 -1.45
CA ARG A 101 -21.32 -6.04 -1.80
C ARG A 101 -19.94 -5.73 -1.24
N LEU A 102 -19.63 -6.12 0.00
CA LEU A 102 -18.28 -5.95 0.56
C LEU A 102 -17.22 -6.70 -0.25
N HIS A 103 -17.47 -7.96 -0.59
CA HIS A 103 -16.53 -8.73 -1.40
C HIS A 103 -16.29 -8.08 -2.77
N ALA A 104 -17.33 -7.47 -3.36
CA ALA A 104 -17.18 -6.68 -4.58
C ALA A 104 -16.29 -5.44 -4.38
N TYR A 105 -16.49 -4.66 -3.31
CA TYR A 105 -15.62 -3.51 -3.01
C TYR A 105 -14.17 -3.91 -2.82
N ILE A 106 -13.89 -5.05 -2.19
CA ILE A 106 -12.52 -5.53 -2.00
C ILE A 106 -11.85 -5.80 -3.34
N GLY A 107 -12.49 -6.62 -4.18
CA GLY A 107 -11.97 -6.97 -5.50
C GLY A 107 -11.80 -5.75 -6.40
N VAL A 108 -12.82 -4.88 -6.47
CA VAL A 108 -12.80 -3.68 -7.31
C VAL A 108 -11.70 -2.71 -6.89
N SER A 109 -11.54 -2.46 -5.58
CA SER A 109 -10.52 -1.54 -5.08
C SER A 109 -9.10 -2.04 -5.40
N LEU A 110 -8.84 -3.33 -5.17
CA LEU A 110 -7.56 -3.96 -5.50
C LEU A 110 -7.24 -3.89 -7.00
N VAL A 111 -8.21 -4.24 -7.85
CA VAL A 111 -8.04 -4.20 -9.32
C VAL A 111 -7.84 -2.77 -9.80
N LEU A 112 -8.61 -1.81 -9.29
CA LEU A 112 -8.44 -0.40 -9.64
C LEU A 112 -7.06 0.13 -9.24
N GLY A 113 -6.54 -0.23 -8.07
CA GLY A 113 -5.17 0.10 -7.66
C GLY A 113 -4.12 -0.49 -8.60
N PHE A 114 -4.27 -1.78 -8.94
CA PHE A 114 -3.37 -2.47 -9.86
C PHE A 114 -3.39 -1.85 -11.27
N VAL A 115 -4.58 -1.62 -11.83
CA VAL A 115 -4.76 -1.02 -13.16
C VAL A 115 -4.30 0.43 -13.17
N PHE A 116 -4.58 1.20 -12.11
CA PHE A 116 -4.09 2.56 -11.99
C PHE A 116 -2.56 2.59 -12.08
N MET A 117 -1.91 1.70 -11.33
CA MET A 117 -0.45 1.65 -11.36
C MET A 117 0.11 1.18 -12.70
N LEU A 118 -0.59 0.26 -13.38
CA LEU A 118 -0.29 -0.11 -14.76
C LEU A 118 -0.35 1.13 -15.68
N LEU A 119 -1.41 1.93 -15.60
CA LEU A 119 -1.56 3.13 -16.44
C LEU A 119 -0.49 4.17 -16.14
N VAL A 120 -0.15 4.39 -14.86
CA VAL A 120 0.94 5.28 -14.45
C VAL A 120 2.26 4.84 -15.09
N ASP A 121 2.54 3.54 -15.10
CA ASP A 121 3.74 2.97 -15.72
C ASP A 121 3.76 3.15 -17.25
N GLN A 122 2.63 2.90 -17.92
CA GLN A 122 2.51 3.10 -19.38
C GLN A 122 2.67 4.57 -19.78
N ILE A 123 2.08 5.50 -19.03
CA ILE A 123 2.18 6.94 -19.33
C ILE A 123 3.61 7.43 -19.06
N GLY A 124 4.21 7.00 -17.94
CA GLY A 124 5.57 7.36 -17.55
C GLY A 124 6.63 6.89 -18.54
N SER A 125 6.44 5.71 -19.13
CA SER A 125 7.35 5.19 -20.17
C SER A 125 7.16 5.85 -21.54
N SER A 126 5.96 6.37 -21.84
CA SER A 126 5.63 6.97 -23.14
C SER A 126 6.16 8.41 -23.31
N HIS A 127 6.33 9.17 -22.24
CA HIS A 127 6.61 10.62 -22.31
C HIS A 127 8.10 10.99 -22.42
N VAL A 128 9.01 10.00 -22.46
CA VAL A 128 10.48 10.19 -22.55
C VAL A 128 11.00 9.60 -23.86
N HIS A 129 10.47 10.09 -24.98
CA HIS A 129 10.94 9.72 -26.32
C HIS A 129 11.66 10.92 -26.95
N SER A 130 12.90 11.20 -26.52
CA SER A 130 13.80 12.18 -27.17
C SER A 130 15.26 12.04 -26.67
N THR A 131 15.93 10.91 -26.90
CA THR A 131 17.41 10.83 -26.96
C THR A 131 17.86 9.52 -27.63
N ASP A 132 18.87 9.61 -28.50
CA ASP A 132 19.36 8.60 -29.46
C ASP A 132 20.12 7.38 -28.89
N ASP A 133 19.71 6.82 -27.74
CA ASP A 133 20.31 5.55 -27.26
C ASP A 133 19.29 4.62 -26.55
N PRO A 134 18.73 3.61 -27.24
CA PRO A 134 17.58 2.83 -26.77
C PRO A 134 17.89 1.86 -25.61
N GLU A 135 19.17 1.51 -25.37
CA GLU A 135 19.55 0.50 -24.37
C GLU A 135 19.80 1.14 -22.99
N ALA A 136 20.45 2.31 -22.94
CA ALA A 136 20.66 3.08 -21.71
C ALA A 136 19.38 3.79 -21.22
N ALA A 137 18.53 4.27 -22.14
CA ALA A 137 17.28 4.93 -21.80
C ALA A 137 16.26 3.97 -21.17
N ARG A 138 16.17 2.71 -21.62
CA ARG A 138 15.23 1.72 -21.07
C ARG A 138 15.53 1.33 -19.62
N SER A 139 16.80 1.16 -19.27
CA SER A 139 17.23 0.87 -17.88
C SER A 139 17.06 2.09 -16.97
N GLY A 140 17.29 3.31 -17.47
CA GLY A 140 17.01 4.54 -16.73
C GLY A 140 15.51 4.75 -16.46
N ASN A 141 14.66 4.40 -17.43
CA ASN A 141 13.22 4.60 -17.36
C ASN A 141 12.55 3.63 -16.37
N SER A 142 12.88 2.34 -16.37
CA SER A 142 12.30 1.35 -15.43
C SER A 142 12.58 1.68 -13.96
N LYS A 143 13.72 2.32 -13.68
CA LYS A 143 14.15 2.72 -12.33
C LYS A 143 13.34 3.89 -11.78
N ILE A 144 12.93 4.81 -12.67
CA ILE A 144 12.10 5.97 -12.32
C ILE A 144 10.64 5.54 -12.17
N THR A 145 10.09 4.69 -13.04
CA THR A 145 8.72 4.18 -12.91
C THR A 145 8.52 3.34 -11.66
N THR A 146 9.51 2.53 -11.26
CA THR A 146 9.45 1.78 -9.99
C THR A 146 9.33 2.73 -8.80
N THR A 147 10.12 3.81 -8.76
CA THR A 147 10.00 4.79 -7.65
C THR A 147 8.70 5.58 -7.74
N LEU A 148 8.29 5.99 -8.94
CA LEU A 148 7.02 6.71 -9.13
C LEU A 148 5.85 5.86 -8.61
N GLY A 149 5.84 4.57 -8.91
CA GLY A 149 4.81 3.67 -8.42
C GLY A 149 4.80 3.50 -6.90
N LEU A 150 5.97 3.43 -6.29
CA LEU A 150 6.08 3.36 -4.83
C LEU A 150 5.70 4.68 -4.15
N VAL A 151 5.95 5.82 -4.79
CA VAL A 151 5.51 7.13 -4.32
C VAL A 151 4.00 7.26 -4.39
N VAL A 152 3.40 6.81 -5.49
CA VAL A 152 1.93 6.73 -5.65
C VAL A 152 1.31 5.83 -4.59
N HIS A 153 1.88 4.65 -4.37
CA HIS A 153 1.46 3.72 -3.32
C HIS A 153 1.54 4.39 -1.93
N ALA A 154 2.69 4.98 -1.59
CA ALA A 154 2.84 5.70 -0.33
C ALA A 154 1.86 6.87 -0.19
N ALA A 155 1.53 7.56 -1.28
CA ALA A 155 0.51 8.62 -1.27
C ALA A 155 -0.88 8.04 -0.94
N ALA A 156 -1.23 6.86 -1.45
CA ALA A 156 -2.49 6.18 -1.11
C ALA A 156 -2.56 5.80 0.38
N ASP A 157 -1.46 5.35 0.99
CA ASP A 157 -1.39 5.13 2.45
C ASP A 157 -1.66 6.43 3.22
N GLY A 158 -1.08 7.54 2.73
CA GLY A 158 -1.32 8.87 3.28
C GLY A 158 -2.79 9.25 3.24
N VAL A 159 -3.47 9.01 2.10
CA VAL A 159 -4.92 9.24 1.98
C VAL A 159 -5.70 8.42 3.00
N ALA A 160 -5.39 7.14 3.16
CA ALA A 160 -6.06 6.27 4.14
C ALA A 160 -5.90 6.81 5.57
N LEU A 161 -4.66 7.14 5.99
CA LEU A 161 -4.43 7.69 7.34
C LEU A 161 -5.09 9.06 7.54
N GLY A 162 -5.04 9.92 6.52
CA GLY A 162 -5.67 11.25 6.58
C GLY A 162 -7.19 11.18 6.66
N ALA A 163 -7.80 10.21 5.96
CA ALA A 163 -9.23 9.93 6.05
C ALA A 163 -9.60 9.41 7.45
N ALA A 164 -8.86 8.43 7.98
CA ALA A 164 -9.06 7.91 9.33
C ALA A 164 -8.91 8.99 10.42
N ALA A 165 -7.95 9.91 10.27
CA ALA A 165 -7.78 11.02 11.20
C ALA A 165 -8.95 12.03 11.20
N SER A 166 -9.78 12.04 10.15
CA SER A 166 -10.92 12.95 10.03
C SER A 166 -12.19 12.45 10.74
N THR A 167 -12.27 11.16 11.08
CA THR A 167 -13.46 10.53 11.68
C THR A 167 -13.59 10.73 13.20
N SER A 168 -12.66 11.49 13.82
CA SER A 168 -12.60 11.74 15.29
C SER A 168 -12.45 10.47 16.15
N GLN A 169 -12.22 9.29 15.54
CA GLN A 169 -11.96 8.04 16.22
C GLN A 169 -10.46 7.76 16.29
N THR A 170 -9.85 8.12 17.41
CA THR A 170 -8.40 7.94 17.61
C THR A 170 -7.98 6.47 17.56
N SER A 171 -8.84 5.53 17.95
CA SER A 171 -8.55 4.08 17.89
C SER A 171 -8.33 3.62 16.45
N VAL A 172 -9.26 3.93 15.54
CA VAL A 172 -9.15 3.58 14.11
C VAL A 172 -7.93 4.26 13.49
N GLN A 173 -7.70 5.54 13.80
CA GLN A 173 -6.50 6.26 13.36
C GLN A 173 -5.20 5.56 13.78
N LEU A 174 -5.11 5.07 15.02
CA LEU A 174 -3.93 4.37 15.54
C LEU A 174 -3.77 2.97 14.95
N ILE A 175 -4.86 2.22 14.77
CA ILE A 175 -4.84 0.90 14.11
C ILE A 175 -4.32 1.04 12.68
N VAL A 176 -4.90 1.97 11.90
CA VAL A 176 -4.47 2.26 10.52
C VAL A 176 -3.02 2.74 10.49
N PHE A 177 -2.60 3.59 11.43
CA PHE A 177 -1.22 4.04 11.52
C PHE A 177 -0.24 2.89 11.77
N VAL A 178 -0.54 2.01 12.72
CA VAL A 178 0.32 0.85 13.04
C VAL A 178 0.37 -0.10 11.85
N ALA A 179 -0.77 -0.40 11.23
CA ALA A 179 -0.83 -1.20 10.01
C ALA A 179 0.05 -0.62 8.89
N ILE A 180 -0.07 0.69 8.62
CA ILE A 180 0.76 1.41 7.66
C ILE A 180 2.23 1.31 8.02
N MET A 181 2.56 1.54 9.28
CA MET A 181 3.95 1.47 9.74
C MET A 181 4.57 0.08 9.56
N LEU A 182 3.82 -0.97 9.85
CA LEU A 182 4.29 -2.35 9.76
C LEU A 182 4.63 -2.75 8.32
N HIS A 183 3.92 -2.22 7.33
CA HIS A 183 4.22 -2.48 5.93
C HIS A 183 5.21 -1.47 5.30
N LYS A 184 5.31 -0.26 5.82
CA LYS A 184 6.15 0.79 5.25
C LYS A 184 7.64 0.58 5.48
N ALA A 185 8.03 0.01 6.61
CA ALA A 185 9.42 -0.33 6.88
C ALA A 185 9.96 -1.46 5.95
N PRO A 186 9.26 -2.61 5.80
CA PRO A 186 9.58 -3.61 4.77
C PRO A 186 9.58 -3.04 3.35
N ALA A 187 8.61 -2.16 3.02
CA ALA A 187 8.54 -1.52 1.71
C ALA A 187 9.77 -0.63 1.43
N ALA A 188 10.18 0.21 2.39
CA ALA A 188 11.36 1.04 2.28
C ALA A 188 12.65 0.21 2.13
N PHE A 189 12.75 -0.90 2.88
CA PHE A 189 13.87 -1.84 2.77
C PHE A 189 13.94 -2.47 1.37
N GLY A 190 12.81 -2.96 0.85
CA GLY A 190 12.71 -3.56 -0.48
C GLY A 190 13.06 -2.58 -1.60
N LEU A 191 12.53 -1.35 -1.52
CA LEU A 191 12.83 -0.26 -2.46
C LEU A 191 14.34 0.03 -2.53
N VAL A 192 14.97 0.24 -1.38
CA VAL A 192 16.38 0.63 -1.33
C VAL A 192 17.27 -0.53 -1.78
N SER A 193 16.96 -1.76 -1.38
CA SER A 193 17.68 -2.96 -1.83
C SER A 193 17.64 -3.09 -3.36
N PHE A 194 16.47 -2.89 -3.95
CA PHE A 194 16.30 -2.87 -5.41
C PHE A 194 17.12 -1.75 -6.08
N LEU A 195 17.05 -0.51 -5.57
CA LEU A 195 17.80 0.61 -6.18
C LEU A 195 19.32 0.43 -6.07
N MET A 196 19.79 -0.20 -4.99
CA MET A 196 21.20 -0.59 -4.85
C MET A 196 21.59 -1.65 -5.88
N HIS A 197 20.75 -2.67 -6.08
CA HIS A 197 20.98 -3.71 -7.09
C HIS A 197 20.93 -3.16 -8.52
N ALA A 198 20.06 -2.19 -8.77
CA ALA A 198 19.97 -1.47 -10.04
C ALA A 198 21.17 -0.54 -10.32
N GLY A 199 22.12 -0.44 -9.38
CA GLY A 199 23.38 0.29 -9.53
C GLY A 199 23.26 1.81 -9.39
N LEU A 200 22.20 2.34 -8.75
CA LEU A 200 22.10 3.78 -8.53
C LEU A 200 23.15 4.26 -7.52
N GLU A 201 23.64 5.49 -7.71
CA GLU A 201 24.51 6.13 -6.73
C GLU A 201 23.77 6.38 -5.41
N ARG A 202 24.49 6.26 -4.28
CA ARG A 202 23.92 6.36 -2.93
C ARG A 202 23.15 7.66 -2.69
N ASN A 203 23.58 8.79 -3.26
CA ASN A 203 22.89 10.07 -3.11
C ASN A 203 21.56 10.11 -3.87
N ARG A 204 21.46 9.48 -5.05
CA ARG A 204 20.18 9.33 -5.74
C ARG A 204 19.26 8.42 -4.96
N ILE A 205 19.74 7.30 -4.42
CA ILE A 205 18.92 6.40 -3.61
C ILE A 205 18.34 7.13 -2.40
N ARG A 206 19.14 7.92 -1.68
CA ARG A 206 18.66 8.76 -0.57
C ARG A 206 17.56 9.74 -0.98
N LYS A 207 17.64 10.33 -2.18
CA LYS A 207 16.59 11.21 -2.71
C LYS A 207 15.29 10.44 -3.00
N HIS A 208 15.36 9.28 -3.68
CA HIS A 208 14.18 8.45 -3.95
C HIS A 208 13.53 7.98 -2.64
N LEU A 209 14.33 7.54 -1.66
CA LEU A 209 13.86 7.17 -0.32
C LEU A 209 13.19 8.35 0.40
N LEU A 210 13.76 9.55 0.33
CA LEU A 210 13.17 10.74 0.95
C LEU A 210 11.81 11.08 0.33
N VAL A 211 11.69 11.04 -1.02
CA VAL A 211 10.42 11.28 -1.70
C VAL A 211 9.38 10.23 -1.32
N PHE A 212 9.77 8.95 -1.29
CA PHE A 212 8.90 7.85 -0.82
C PHE A 212 8.43 8.05 0.63
N ALA A 213 9.35 8.41 1.54
CA ALA A 213 9.04 8.60 2.95
C ALA A 213 8.16 9.85 3.20
N LEU A 214 8.26 10.88 2.36
CA LEU A 214 7.45 12.10 2.45
C LEU A 214 6.04 11.95 1.86
N ALA A 215 5.85 11.06 0.89
CA ALA A 215 4.58 10.95 0.16
C ALA A 215 3.37 10.69 1.09
N ALA A 216 3.49 9.72 2.02
CA ALA A 216 2.42 9.39 2.95
C ALA A 216 2.15 10.50 3.99
N PRO A 217 3.16 11.06 4.70
CA PRO A 217 2.97 12.21 5.59
C PRO A 217 2.31 13.42 4.91
N VAL A 218 2.77 13.77 3.70
CA VAL A 218 2.24 14.92 2.96
C VAL A 218 0.80 14.67 2.55
N MET A 219 0.48 13.50 1.96
CA MET A 219 -0.90 13.21 1.59
C MET A 219 -1.83 13.02 2.78
N SER A 220 -1.36 12.49 3.91
CA SER A 220 -2.16 12.41 5.13
C SER A 220 -2.58 13.79 5.60
N MET A 221 -1.65 14.75 5.62
CA MET A 221 -1.95 16.13 5.99
C MET A 221 -2.91 16.80 5.00
N VAL A 222 -2.66 16.65 3.70
CA VAL A 222 -3.52 17.22 2.66
C VAL A 222 -4.94 16.67 2.75
N THR A 223 -5.10 15.35 2.89
CA THR A 223 -6.40 14.69 3.02
C THR A 223 -7.13 15.13 4.27
N TYR A 224 -6.45 15.14 5.44
CA TYR A 224 -7.05 15.61 6.69
C TYR A 224 -7.53 17.06 6.58
N LEU A 225 -6.71 17.97 6.04
CA LEU A 225 -7.08 19.38 5.88
C LEU A 225 -8.18 19.59 4.83
N GLY A 226 -8.20 18.80 3.76
CA GLY A 226 -9.22 18.85 2.72
C GLY A 226 -10.59 18.41 3.26
N LEU A 227 -10.62 17.29 3.98
CA LEU A 227 -11.84 16.76 4.59
C LEU A 227 -12.32 17.62 5.78
N SER A 228 -11.40 18.26 6.51
CA SER A 228 -11.75 19.18 7.59
C SER A 228 -12.40 20.49 7.12
N LYS A 229 -12.20 20.87 5.85
CA LYS A 229 -12.73 22.12 5.24
C LYS A 229 -14.02 21.92 4.46
N SER A 230 -14.23 20.75 3.88
CA SER A 230 -15.49 20.39 3.22
C SER A 230 -16.52 20.02 4.29
N SER A 231 -17.77 20.49 4.19
CA SER A 231 -18.84 20.01 5.09
C SER A 231 -18.82 18.49 5.11
N LYS A 232 -18.75 17.90 6.31
CA LYS A 232 -18.50 16.46 6.61
C LYS A 232 -19.45 15.46 5.91
N GLU A 233 -20.41 15.95 5.14
CA GLU A 233 -21.48 15.18 4.50
C GLU A 233 -21.07 14.50 3.19
N ALA A 234 -20.09 15.01 2.44
CA ALA A 234 -19.80 14.48 1.09
C ALA A 234 -19.09 13.10 1.09
N LEU A 235 -18.48 12.68 2.20
CA LEU A 235 -17.68 11.45 2.30
C LEU A 235 -18.19 10.50 3.41
N SER A 236 -19.26 10.86 4.12
CA SER A 236 -19.88 10.01 5.17
C SER A 236 -20.49 8.72 4.62
N GLU A 237 -20.54 8.54 3.30
CA GLU A 237 -21.21 7.42 2.63
C GLU A 237 -20.25 6.36 2.07
N VAL A 238 -18.93 6.57 2.14
CA VAL A 238 -17.97 5.61 1.57
C VAL A 238 -16.86 5.34 2.57
N ASN A 239 -16.62 4.05 2.82
CA ASN A 239 -15.50 3.44 3.55
C ASN A 239 -14.13 3.84 2.98
N ALA A 240 -13.83 5.14 2.94
CA ALA A 240 -12.75 5.73 2.18
C ALA A 240 -11.39 5.22 2.68
N THR A 241 -11.27 4.95 3.97
CA THR A 241 -10.08 4.39 4.60
C THR A 241 -9.80 2.97 4.08
N GLY A 242 -10.79 2.06 4.19
CA GLY A 242 -10.65 0.67 3.72
C GLY A 242 -10.43 0.58 2.21
N VAL A 243 -11.20 1.35 1.43
CA VAL A 243 -11.05 1.44 -0.04
C VAL A 243 -9.68 2.00 -0.41
N ALA A 244 -9.19 3.06 0.24
CA ALA A 244 -7.87 3.63 -0.03
C ALA A 244 -6.74 2.65 0.31
N MET A 245 -6.84 1.89 1.41
CA MET A 245 -5.86 0.85 1.75
C MET A 245 -5.87 -0.30 0.74
N LEU A 246 -7.05 -0.76 0.31
CA LEU A 246 -7.16 -1.83 -0.69
C LEU A 246 -6.70 -1.38 -2.08
N PHE A 247 -7.01 -0.14 -2.45
CA PHE A 247 -6.42 0.50 -3.62
C PHE A 247 -4.88 0.55 -3.51
N SER A 248 -4.36 0.95 -2.35
CA SER A 248 -2.91 0.95 -2.06
C SER A 248 -2.31 -0.45 -2.20
N ALA A 249 -2.94 -1.50 -1.66
CA ALA A 249 -2.51 -2.89 -1.83
C ALA A 249 -2.43 -3.29 -3.31
N GLY A 250 -3.41 -2.90 -4.12
CA GLY A 250 -3.41 -3.13 -5.56
C GLY A 250 -2.23 -2.47 -6.27
N THR A 251 -1.95 -1.20 -5.95
CA THR A 251 -0.79 -0.48 -6.51
C THR A 251 0.53 -1.15 -6.14
N PHE A 252 0.65 -1.61 -4.91
CA PHE A 252 1.87 -2.23 -4.38
C PHE A 252 2.10 -3.62 -4.97
N LEU A 253 1.03 -4.42 -5.14
CA LEU A 253 1.09 -5.72 -5.77
C LEU A 253 1.54 -5.62 -7.23
N TYR A 254 1.11 -4.60 -7.96
CA TYR A 254 1.62 -4.31 -9.32
C TYR A 254 3.13 -4.08 -9.31
N VAL A 255 3.63 -3.19 -8.44
CA VAL A 255 5.08 -2.91 -8.34
C VAL A 255 5.86 -4.18 -8.01
N ALA A 256 5.39 -4.96 -7.02
CA ALA A 256 6.07 -6.18 -6.60
C ALA A 256 6.13 -7.22 -7.73
N THR A 257 5.03 -7.43 -8.45
CA THR A 257 4.90 -8.51 -9.44
C THR A 257 5.43 -8.15 -10.83
N VAL A 258 5.31 -6.88 -11.24
CA VAL A 258 5.67 -6.44 -12.60
C VAL A 258 7.08 -5.87 -12.66
N HIS A 259 7.52 -5.16 -11.62
CA HIS A 259 8.82 -4.48 -11.64
C HIS A 259 9.90 -5.21 -10.86
N VAL A 260 9.59 -5.67 -9.65
CA VAL A 260 10.63 -6.17 -8.75
C VAL A 260 10.91 -7.65 -8.96
N LEU A 261 9.87 -8.49 -9.02
CA LEU A 261 10.04 -9.93 -9.15
C LEU A 261 10.70 -10.37 -10.48
N PRO A 262 10.33 -9.82 -11.66
CA PRO A 262 10.92 -10.25 -12.93
C PRO A 262 12.39 -9.83 -13.10
N GLU A 263 12.76 -8.64 -12.59
CA GLU A 263 14.13 -8.12 -12.63
C GLU A 263 15.08 -9.02 -11.83
N VAL A 264 14.60 -9.55 -10.70
CA VAL A 264 15.37 -10.45 -9.84
C VAL A 264 15.40 -11.89 -10.37
N GLY A 265 14.32 -12.32 -11.03
CA GLY A 265 14.17 -13.66 -11.61
C GLY A 265 14.96 -13.91 -12.90
N GLY A 266 15.66 -12.89 -13.43
CA GLY A 266 16.35 -13.00 -14.72
C GLY A 266 15.39 -13.14 -15.92
N ILE A 267 14.11 -12.79 -15.75
CA ILE A 267 13.09 -12.81 -16.81
C ILE A 267 13.16 -11.53 -17.66
N ALA A 268 14.05 -10.60 -17.33
CA ALA A 268 14.36 -9.45 -18.18
C ALA A 268 14.90 -9.93 -19.54
N HIS A 269 14.12 -9.70 -20.60
CA HIS A 269 14.39 -10.12 -21.97
C HIS A 269 15.73 -9.58 -22.50
N SER A 270 16.79 -10.37 -22.35
CA SER A 270 18.04 -10.24 -23.09
C SER A 270 17.86 -10.89 -24.47
N HIS A 271 17.82 -10.08 -25.53
CA HIS A 271 17.84 -10.55 -26.93
C HIS A 271 19.25 -11.02 -27.34
N LYS A 272 19.83 -11.97 -26.61
CA LYS A 272 20.87 -12.85 -27.13
C LYS A 272 20.28 -14.25 -27.29
N PRO A 273 20.35 -14.87 -28.48
CA PRO A 273 19.97 -16.26 -28.64
C PRO A 273 21.10 -17.11 -28.06
N GLU A 274 21.19 -17.20 -26.74
CA GLU A 274 21.98 -18.25 -26.08
C GLU A 274 21.07 -19.44 -25.79
N SER A 275 21.48 -20.58 -26.33
CA SER A 275 20.85 -21.89 -26.32
C SER A 275 20.88 -22.60 -24.96
N THR A 276 20.68 -21.87 -23.87
CA THR A 276 20.53 -22.47 -22.54
C THR A 276 19.32 -21.87 -21.84
N GLY A 277 18.31 -22.71 -21.61
CA GLY A 277 17.01 -22.33 -21.08
C GLY A 277 17.10 -21.43 -19.85
N GLY A 278 16.17 -20.46 -19.78
CA GLY A 278 16.09 -19.46 -18.72
C GLY A 278 16.28 -20.08 -17.35
N LYS A 279 17.44 -19.80 -16.73
CA LYS A 279 17.70 -20.22 -15.36
C LYS A 279 16.85 -19.34 -14.45
N GLY A 280 15.72 -19.88 -14.01
CA GLY A 280 14.96 -19.30 -12.91
C GLY A 280 15.79 -19.20 -11.63
N LEU A 281 15.18 -18.69 -10.56
CA LEU A 281 15.84 -18.49 -9.28
C LEU A 281 16.54 -19.77 -8.77
N SER A 282 17.78 -19.61 -8.28
CA SER A 282 18.49 -20.66 -7.56
C SER A 282 17.75 -21.04 -6.27
N ARG A 283 18.02 -22.23 -5.72
CA ARG A 283 17.38 -22.69 -4.47
C ARG A 283 17.54 -21.71 -3.32
N LEU A 284 18.69 -21.04 -3.24
CA LEU A 284 18.97 -20.04 -2.19
C LEU A 284 18.16 -18.76 -2.40
N GLU A 285 18.00 -18.32 -3.65
CA GLU A 285 17.17 -17.17 -3.98
C GLU A 285 15.68 -17.48 -3.77
N VAL A 286 15.21 -18.66 -4.14
CA VAL A 286 13.85 -19.11 -3.83
C VAL A 286 13.62 -19.11 -2.32
N ALA A 287 14.56 -19.65 -1.53
CA ALA A 287 14.46 -19.62 -0.07
C ALA A 287 14.43 -18.19 0.48
N ALA A 288 15.25 -17.28 -0.06
CA ALA A 288 15.23 -15.87 0.32
C ALA A 288 13.91 -15.18 -0.05
N LEU A 289 13.35 -15.47 -1.23
CA LEU A 289 12.06 -14.94 -1.67
C LEU A 289 10.94 -15.41 -0.74
N VAL A 290 10.88 -16.72 -0.46
CA VAL A 290 9.89 -17.32 0.44
C VAL A 290 10.01 -16.73 1.84
N LEU A 291 11.23 -16.62 2.38
CA LEU A 291 11.47 -15.98 3.67
C LEU A 291 10.97 -14.53 3.67
N GLY A 292 11.25 -13.78 2.60
CA GLY A 292 10.75 -12.42 2.42
C GLY A 292 9.24 -12.34 2.43
N CYS A 293 8.54 -13.27 1.78
CA CYS A 293 7.08 -13.33 1.81
C CYS A 293 6.51 -13.68 3.20
N LEU A 294 7.21 -14.51 3.97
CA LEU A 294 6.74 -14.99 5.27
C LEU A 294 7.04 -14.03 6.43
N ILE A 295 8.07 -13.20 6.35
CA ILE A 295 8.41 -12.23 7.41
C ILE A 295 7.21 -11.31 7.74
N PRO A 296 6.55 -10.65 6.76
CA PRO A 296 5.41 -9.79 7.04
C PRO A 296 4.21 -10.55 7.61
N LEU A 297 4.03 -11.81 7.21
CA LEU A 297 2.97 -12.67 7.74
C LEU A 297 3.16 -12.93 9.25
N VAL A 298 4.39 -13.22 9.68
CA VAL A 298 4.69 -13.40 11.11
C VAL A 298 4.48 -12.09 11.89
N LEU A 299 4.85 -10.95 11.29
CA LEU A 299 4.63 -9.63 11.89
C LEU A 299 3.14 -9.26 12.00
N SER A 300 2.30 -9.73 11.07
CA SER A 300 0.85 -9.52 11.10
C SER A 300 0.15 -10.34 12.18
N ILE A 301 0.51 -11.63 12.33
CA ILE A 301 -0.09 -12.53 13.34
C ILE A 301 0.09 -11.99 14.77
N GLY A 302 1.22 -11.34 15.06
CA GLY A 302 1.53 -10.80 16.39
C GLY A 302 0.65 -9.64 16.85
N HIS A 303 -0.13 -9.01 15.96
CA HIS A 303 -0.94 -7.82 16.26
C HIS A 303 -2.45 -8.09 16.36
N HIS A 304 -2.88 -9.34 16.21
CA HIS A 304 -4.29 -9.74 16.33
C HIS A 304 -4.78 -9.95 17.77
N HIS A 305 -4.10 -9.37 18.77
CA HIS A 305 -4.42 -9.51 20.20
C HIS A 305 -4.68 -8.15 20.88
#